data_AF-A0A5J5AFV9-F1
#
_entry.id   AF-A0A5J5AFV9-F1
#
_cell.length_a   1.000
_cell.length_b   1.000
_cell.length_c   1.000
_cell.angle_alpha   90.00
_cell.angle_beta   90.00
_cell.angle_gamma   90.00
#
_symmetry.space_group_name_H-M   'P 1'
#
loop_
_entity.id
_entity.type
_entity.pdbx_description
1 polymer ?
#
loop_
_entity_poly.entity_id
_entity_poly.type
_entity_poly.pdbx_seq_one_letter_code
_entity_poly.pdbx_strand_id
1 'polypeptide(L)'
;MVVKGDNSEAPLDLFLKIGLDERTAKNTIANNKVTANLTAVIHEAAVTDGCDRAVGNLLYTVATKFPANALVHRPTLLQYVVSLKIKTPAQLEAAFSFFATTGSESFEVNEFEEACGVDT
;
A
#
# COMPACT_ATOMS: atom_id res chain seq x y z
N MET A 1 -16.32 21.93 27.22
CA MET A 1 -15.54 20.72 26.94
C MET A 1 -15.57 20.51 25.44
N VAL A 2 -14.51 20.93 24.75
CA VAL A 2 -14.47 20.90 23.27
C VAL A 2 -14.20 19.48 22.83
N VAL A 3 -15.19 18.87 22.19
CA VAL A 3 -14.99 17.70 21.33
C VAL A 3 -14.05 18.10 20.19
N LYS A 4 -12.85 17.53 20.16
CA LYS A 4 -12.03 17.47 18.95
C LYS A 4 -11.62 16.02 18.78
N GLY A 5 -12.31 15.37 17.84
CA GLY A 5 -11.96 14.04 17.39
C GLY A 5 -10.62 14.10 16.67
N ASP A 6 -9.59 13.61 17.32
CA ASP A 6 -8.41 13.08 16.67
C ASP A 6 -8.55 11.56 16.72
N ASN A 7 -9.35 10.98 15.84
CA ASN A 7 -9.32 9.53 15.58
C ASN A 7 -8.09 9.15 14.74
N SER A 8 -7.00 9.90 14.88
CA SER A 8 -5.70 9.58 14.32
C SER A 8 -5.15 8.44 15.15
N GLU A 9 -5.55 7.22 14.83
CA GLU A 9 -5.00 6.02 15.45
C GLU A 9 -3.47 6.09 15.35
N ALA A 10 -2.78 5.81 16.46
CA ALA A 10 -1.33 5.91 16.48
C ALA A 10 -0.74 5.05 15.35
N PRO A 11 0.26 5.52 14.56
CA PRO A 11 0.78 4.76 13.43
C PRO A 11 1.19 3.33 13.78
N LEU A 12 1.69 3.12 15.00
CA LEU A 12 1.99 1.79 15.53
C LEU A 12 0.76 0.86 15.53
N ASP A 13 -0.39 1.34 15.97
CA ASP A 13 -1.64 0.56 16.03
C ASP A 13 -2.11 0.18 14.62
N LEU A 14 -2.12 1.13 13.68
CA LEU A 14 -2.42 0.88 12.27
C LEU A 14 -1.50 -0.20 11.67
N PHE A 15 -0.20 -0.12 11.96
CA PHE A 15 0.80 -1.06 11.44
C PHE A 15 0.62 -2.47 12.00
N LEU A 16 0.24 -2.59 13.27
CA LEU A 16 -0.08 -3.88 13.89
C LEU A 16 -1.40 -4.45 13.33
N LYS A 17 -2.41 -3.63 13.08
CA LYS A 17 -3.72 -4.06 12.52
C LYS A 17 -3.64 -4.61 11.11
N ILE A 18 -2.72 -4.13 10.29
CA ILE A 18 -2.43 -4.74 8.98
C ILE A 18 -1.54 -5.99 9.08
N GLY A 19 -1.16 -6.41 10.28
CA GLY A 19 -0.49 -7.68 10.53
C GLY A 19 1.04 -7.65 10.51
N LEU A 20 1.68 -6.46 10.53
CA LEU A 20 3.12 -6.35 10.74
C LEU A 20 3.49 -6.84 12.15
N ASP A 21 4.64 -7.50 12.27
CA ASP A 21 5.15 -7.88 13.60
C ASP A 21 5.60 -6.63 14.38
N GLU A 22 5.55 -6.71 15.71
CA GLU A 22 5.90 -5.59 16.61
C GLU A 22 7.27 -4.98 16.32
N ARG A 23 8.26 -5.81 15.98
CA ARG A 23 9.62 -5.33 15.70
C ARG A 23 9.62 -4.52 14.41
N THR A 24 9.00 -5.02 13.34
CA THR A 24 8.88 -4.28 12.08
C THR A 24 8.07 -3.00 12.25
N ALA A 25 6.95 -3.04 12.97
CA ALA A 25 6.13 -1.85 13.23
C ALA A 25 6.92 -0.78 14.01
N LYS A 26 7.65 -1.16 15.06
CA LYS A 26 8.52 -0.26 15.85
C LYS A 26 9.66 0.32 15.03
N ASN A 27 10.29 -0.48 14.17
CA ASN A 27 11.32 0.01 13.25
C ASN A 27 10.74 0.98 12.21
N THR A 28 9.51 0.75 11.78
CA THR A 28 8.82 1.60 10.79
C THR A 28 8.53 2.97 11.39
N ILE A 29 7.96 3.04 12.59
CA ILE A 29 7.65 4.32 13.26
C ILE A 29 8.91 5.16 13.53
N ALA A 30 10.08 4.54 13.64
CA ALA A 30 11.35 5.25 13.80
C ALA A 30 11.80 5.99 12.53
N ASN A 31 11.23 5.66 11.36
CA ASN A 31 11.50 6.32 10.09
C ASN A 31 10.32 7.17 9.65
N ASN A 32 10.32 8.46 10.01
CA ASN A 32 9.22 9.40 9.73
C ASN A 32 8.72 9.37 8.28
N LYS A 33 9.60 9.19 7.29
CA LYS A 33 9.22 9.12 5.88
C LYS A 33 8.43 7.85 5.59
N VAL A 34 8.91 6.70 6.05
CA VAL A 34 8.22 5.43 5.86
C VAL A 34 6.93 5.39 6.67
N THR A 35 6.93 5.94 7.89
CA THR A 35 5.72 6.10 8.72
C THR A 35 4.64 6.84 7.95
N ALA A 36 4.96 8.04 7.43
CA ALA A 36 4.00 8.85 6.68
C ALA A 36 3.49 8.13 5.42
N ASN A 37 4.40 7.49 4.68
CA ASN A 37 4.03 6.75 3.47
C ASN A 37 3.11 5.55 3.77
N LEU A 38 3.43 4.77 4.80
CA LEU A 38 2.65 3.59 5.15
C LEU A 38 1.28 3.97 5.73
N THR A 39 1.22 4.99 6.58
CA THR A 39 -0.06 5.54 7.05
C THR A 39 -0.92 5.99 5.86
N ALA A 40 -0.35 6.75 4.91
CA ALA A 40 -1.08 7.15 3.70
C ALA A 40 -1.59 5.95 2.90
N VAL A 41 -0.75 4.93 2.70
CA VAL A 41 -1.14 3.69 2.02
C VAL A 41 -2.29 2.96 2.72
N ILE A 42 -2.27 2.85 4.06
CA ILE A 42 -3.34 2.20 4.83
C ILE A 42 -4.67 2.95 4.67
N HIS A 43 -4.63 4.28 4.71
CA HIS A 43 -5.82 5.11 4.49
C HIS A 43 -6.33 5.02 3.04
N GLU A 44 -5.44 5.09 2.05
CA GLU A 44 -5.80 4.99 0.63
C GLU A 44 -6.39 3.61 0.28
N ALA A 45 -5.88 2.55 0.92
CA ALA A 45 -6.40 1.19 0.79
C ALA A 45 -7.68 0.95 1.59
N ALA A 46 -8.11 1.89 2.45
CA ALA A 46 -9.26 1.77 3.34
C ALA A 46 -9.22 0.54 4.27
N VAL A 47 -8.03 0.20 4.79
CA VAL A 47 -7.81 -0.95 5.70
C VAL A 47 -7.39 -0.51 7.11
N THR A 48 -7.88 0.65 7.57
CA THR A 48 -7.61 1.16 8.92
C THR A 48 -8.13 0.23 10.02
N ASP A 49 -9.20 -0.52 9.73
CA ASP A 49 -9.77 -1.53 10.63
C ASP A 49 -8.97 -2.86 10.63
N GLY A 50 -7.92 -2.95 9.80
CA GLY A 50 -7.03 -4.09 9.67
C GLY A 50 -7.23 -4.90 8.40
N CYS A 51 -6.29 -5.81 8.16
CA CYS A 51 -6.33 -6.77 7.04
C CYS A 51 -5.45 -7.98 7.35
N ASP A 52 -5.50 -9.00 6.49
CA ASP A 52 -4.62 -10.16 6.61
C ASP A 52 -3.15 -9.76 6.47
N ARG A 53 -2.28 -10.42 7.24
CA ARG A 53 -0.82 -10.20 7.21
C ARG A 53 -0.23 -10.25 5.80
N ALA A 54 -0.74 -11.13 4.94
CA ALA A 54 -0.29 -11.22 3.56
C ALA A 54 -0.52 -9.91 2.79
N VAL A 55 -1.73 -9.34 2.93
CA VAL A 55 -2.10 -8.04 2.36
C VAL A 55 -1.25 -6.93 2.98
N GLY A 56 -1.13 -6.89 4.30
CA GLY A 56 -0.32 -5.87 4.99
C GLY A 56 1.14 -5.86 4.59
N ASN A 57 1.76 -7.03 4.37
CA ASN A 57 3.14 -7.12 3.88
C ASN A 57 3.29 -6.54 2.45
N LEU A 58 2.29 -6.74 1.59
CA LEU A 58 2.27 -6.11 0.26
C LEU A 58 2.07 -4.60 0.36
N LEU A 59 1.17 -4.13 1.22
CA LEU A 59 0.97 -2.69 1.50
C LEU A 59 2.25 -2.03 2.02
N TYR A 60 2.98 -2.69 2.93
CA TYR A 60 4.29 -2.24 3.40
C TYR A 60 5.31 -2.11 2.25
N THR A 61 5.29 -3.06 1.32
CA THR A 61 6.14 -3.03 0.13
C THR A 61 5.77 -1.87 -0.79
N VAL A 62 4.46 -1.61 -1.01
CA VAL A 62 3.99 -0.44 -1.76
C VAL A 62 4.47 0.86 -1.11
N ALA A 63 4.32 1.01 0.21
CA ALA A 63 4.72 2.22 0.92
C ALA A 63 6.22 2.55 0.80
N THR A 64 7.06 1.54 0.60
CA THR A 64 8.52 1.66 0.57
C THR A 64 9.12 1.71 -0.84
N LYS A 65 8.47 1.08 -1.82
CA LYS A 65 9.02 0.90 -3.17
C LYS A 65 8.23 1.53 -4.31
N PHE A 66 7.00 2.00 -4.07
CA PHE A 66 6.16 2.49 -5.15
C PHE A 66 6.85 3.66 -5.90
N PRO A 67 6.86 3.64 -7.25
CA PRO A 67 7.57 4.63 -8.06
C PRO A 67 7.03 6.05 -7.84
N ALA A 68 7.93 6.98 -7.51
CA ALA A 68 7.58 8.35 -7.16
C ALA A 68 6.99 9.18 -8.33
N ASN A 69 7.32 8.83 -9.58
CA ASN A 69 6.78 9.46 -10.78
C ASN A 69 5.35 9.04 -11.11
N ALA A 70 4.80 8.05 -10.41
CA ALA A 70 3.51 7.43 -10.73
C ALA A 70 2.51 7.45 -9.56
N LEU A 71 2.73 8.29 -8.55
CA LEU A 71 1.94 8.29 -7.30
C LEU A 71 0.43 8.43 -7.52
N VAL A 72 0.00 9.01 -8.65
CA VAL A 72 -1.41 9.10 -9.05
C VAL A 72 -2.08 7.74 -9.21
N HIS A 73 -1.33 6.67 -9.52
CA HIS A 73 -1.85 5.32 -9.70
C HIS A 73 -1.76 4.45 -8.44
N ARG A 74 -1.11 4.92 -7.37
CA ARG A 74 -0.97 4.15 -6.13
C ARG A 74 -2.32 3.68 -5.58
N PRO A 75 -3.38 4.52 -5.48
CA PRO A 75 -4.68 4.05 -5.01
C PRO A 75 -5.24 2.89 -5.83
N THR A 76 -5.06 2.91 -7.16
CA THR A 76 -5.49 1.81 -8.03
C THR A 76 -4.75 0.52 -7.70
N LEU A 77 -3.42 0.55 -7.60
CA LEU A 77 -2.64 -0.63 -7.20
C LEU A 77 -3.08 -1.20 -5.85
N LEU A 78 -3.38 -0.32 -4.88
CA LEU A 78 -3.86 -0.73 -3.57
C LEU A 78 -5.17 -1.51 -3.67
N GLN A 79 -6.10 -1.09 -4.54
CA GLN A 79 -7.35 -1.84 -4.79
C GLN A 79 -7.09 -3.25 -5.31
N TYR A 80 -6.09 -3.45 -6.18
CA TYR A 80 -5.69 -4.78 -6.64
C TYR A 80 -5.11 -5.65 -5.53
N VAL A 81 -4.38 -5.05 -4.59
CA VAL A 81 -3.81 -5.77 -3.44
C VAL A 81 -4.92 -6.17 -2.44
N VAL A 82 -5.82 -5.25 -2.08
CA VAL A 82 -6.90 -5.57 -1.12
C VAL A 82 -7.98 -6.48 -1.69
N SER A 83 -8.25 -6.41 -3.01
CA SER A 83 -9.13 -7.36 -3.70
C SER A 83 -8.48 -8.71 -3.97
N LEU A 84 -7.23 -8.92 -3.52
CA LEU A 84 -6.44 -10.13 -3.74
C LEU A 84 -6.25 -10.44 -5.24
N LYS A 85 -6.27 -9.46 -6.15
CA LYS A 85 -5.87 -9.70 -7.54
C LYS A 85 -4.35 -9.77 -7.68
N ILE A 86 -3.63 -8.93 -6.93
CA ILE A 86 -2.18 -9.00 -6.76
C ILE A 86 -1.89 -9.63 -5.40
N LYS A 87 -1.39 -10.87 -5.41
CA LYS A 87 -1.20 -11.72 -4.22
C LYS A 87 0.26 -11.98 -3.89
N THR A 88 1.16 -11.77 -4.84
CA THR A 88 2.57 -12.15 -4.70
C THR A 88 3.51 -10.96 -4.86
N PRO A 89 4.70 -11.01 -4.23
CA PRO A 89 5.72 -9.99 -4.44
C PRO A 89 6.13 -9.83 -5.92
N ALA A 90 6.14 -10.92 -6.70
CA ALA A 90 6.50 -10.86 -8.11
C ALA A 90 5.50 -10.05 -8.94
N GLN A 91 4.19 -10.26 -8.73
CA GLN A 91 3.14 -9.47 -9.36
C GLN A 91 3.23 -7.98 -8.96
N LEU A 92 3.61 -7.72 -7.70
CA LEU A 92 3.78 -6.36 -7.21
C LEU A 92 4.99 -5.64 -7.83
N GLU A 93 6.13 -6.33 -7.98
CA GLU A 93 7.31 -5.77 -8.67
C GLU A 93 7.04 -5.53 -10.16
N ALA A 94 6.21 -6.38 -10.80
CA ALA A 94 5.74 -6.15 -12.16
C ALA A 94 4.86 -4.89 -12.25
N ALA A 95 3.94 -4.69 -11.29
CA ALA A 95 3.14 -3.48 -11.20
C ALA A 95 3.98 -2.22 -10.99
N PHE A 96 5.01 -2.28 -10.15
CA PHE A 96 5.95 -1.15 -9.98
C PHE A 96 6.70 -0.84 -11.27
N SER A 97 7.13 -1.88 -11.99
CA SER A 97 7.83 -1.72 -13.27
C SER A 97 6.93 -1.07 -14.32
N PHE A 98 5.68 -1.54 -14.42
CA PHE A 98 4.66 -0.97 -15.31
C PHE A 98 4.45 0.52 -15.00
N PHE A 99 4.13 0.87 -13.74
CA PHE A 99 3.88 2.25 -13.36
C PHE A 99 5.11 3.15 -13.42
N ALA A 100 6.32 2.62 -13.18
CA ALA A 100 7.55 3.39 -13.36
C ALA A 100 7.72 3.84 -14.82
N THR A 101 7.31 3.01 -15.78
CA THR A 101 7.31 3.35 -17.22
C THR A 101 6.15 4.26 -17.60
N THR A 102 4.92 4.00 -17.12
CA THR A 102 3.73 4.84 -17.38
C THR A 102 3.87 6.24 -16.79
N GLY A 103 4.54 6.38 -15.64
CA GLY A 103 4.62 7.63 -14.91
C GLY A 103 3.24 8.08 -14.45
N SER A 104 2.85 9.32 -14.78
CA SER A 104 1.54 9.88 -14.43
C SER A 104 0.51 9.81 -15.56
N GLU A 105 0.83 9.14 -16.67
CA GLU A 105 -0.06 9.02 -17.82
C GLU A 105 -1.20 8.01 -17.55
N SER A 106 -2.31 8.11 -18.29
CA SER A 106 -3.34 7.07 -18.24
C SER A 106 -2.79 5.74 -18.77
N PHE A 107 -3.32 4.64 -18.25
CA PHE A 107 -2.95 3.29 -18.69
C PHE A 107 -4.18 2.46 -19.04
N GLU A 108 -4.00 1.47 -19.90
CA GLU A 108 -5.01 0.49 -20.22
C GLU A 108 -5.04 -0.63 -19.17
N VAL A 109 -6.23 -0.88 -18.60
CA VAL A 109 -6.40 -1.83 -17.49
C VAL A 109 -5.98 -3.25 -17.90
N ASN A 110 -6.31 -3.67 -19.12
CA ASN A 110 -5.97 -5.00 -19.62
C ASN A 110 -4.45 -5.18 -19.75
N GLU A 111 -3.74 -4.16 -20.25
CA GLU A 111 -2.27 -4.20 -20.36
C GLU A 111 -1.62 -4.25 -18.98
N PHE A 112 -2.17 -3.51 -18.01
CA PHE A 112 -1.71 -3.55 -16.63
C PHE A 112 -1.93 -4.94 -16.00
N GLU A 113 -3.13 -5.50 -16.12
CA GLU A 113 -3.45 -6.83 -15.58
C GLU A 113 -2.58 -7.93 -16.21
N GLU A 114 -2.36 -7.89 -17.53
CA GLU A 114 -1.48 -8.80 -18.25
C GLU A 114 -0.02 -8.65 -17.79
N ALA A 115 0.50 -7.42 -17.72
CA ALA A 115 1.87 -7.15 -17.27
C ALA A 115 2.09 -7.62 -15.82
N CYS A 116 1.07 -7.53 -14.98
CA CYS A 116 1.12 -7.97 -13.59
C CYS A 116 0.84 -9.46 -13.41
N GLY A 117 0.45 -10.19 -14.46
CA GLY A 117 0.04 -11.59 -14.35
C GLY A 117 -1.16 -11.78 -13.42
N VAL A 118 -2.16 -10.92 -13.54
CA VAL A 118 -3.45 -11.05 -12.85
C VAL A 118 -4.31 -12.05 -13.64
N ASP A 119 -4.72 -13.14 -12.99
CA ASP A 119 -5.66 -14.09 -13.59
C ASP A 119 -7.04 -13.41 -13.76
N THR A 120 -7.54 -13.37 -15.00
CA THR A 120 -8.85 -12.81 -15.38
C THR A 120 -9.99 -13.79 -15.19
#